data_AF-F3GJB3-F1
#
_entry.id   AF-F3GJB3-F1
#
_cell.length_a   1.000
_cell.length_b   1.000
_cell.length_c   1.000
_cell.angle_alpha   90.00
_cell.angle_beta   90.00
_cell.angle_gamma   90.00
#
_symmetry.space_group_name_H-M   'P 1'
#
loop_
_entity.id
_entity.type
_entity.pdbx_description
1 polymer ?
#
loop_
_entity_poly.entity_id
_entity_poly.type
_entity_poly.pdbx_seq_one_letter_code
_entity_poly.pdbx_strand_id
1 'polypeptide(L)'
;MSLSLRDQLLKAGLVNQKQAKQVGKEKQKEQRLVHKGQAQADDSQKRAAQEAMAEKAKRDQELNRQQQEKVEQKARTAQVKQLIEVSRLPKLITEDYYNFVDDKKVKRIPVNAMVRNKAQQRFTGHRSPRWRLRDHS
;
A
#
# COMPACT_ATOMS: atom_id res chain seq x y z
N MET A 1 17.79 -2.97 20.09
CA MET A 1 18.56 -1.94 20.81
C MET A 1 18.27 -0.58 20.16
N SER A 2 17.33 0.21 20.70
CA SER A 2 17.06 1.56 20.20
C SER A 2 18.15 2.52 20.68
N LEU A 3 18.87 3.16 19.75
CA LEU A 3 19.82 4.21 20.12
C LEU A 3 19.07 5.36 20.80
N SER A 4 19.59 5.85 21.92
CA SER A 4 19.01 7.03 22.57
C SER A 4 19.13 8.24 21.64
N LEU A 5 18.20 9.19 21.75
CA LEU A 5 18.22 10.41 20.95
C LEU A 5 19.57 11.14 21.05
N ARG A 6 20.20 11.10 22.23
CA ARG A 6 21.53 11.65 22.48
C ARG A 6 22.60 10.93 21.65
N ASP A 7 22.55 9.61 21.57
CA ASP A 7 23.49 8.82 20.78
C ASP A 7 23.23 8.98 19.28
N GLN A 8 21.98 9.19 18.87
CA GLN A 8 21.63 9.55 17.50
C GLN A 8 22.22 10.90 17.10
N LEU A 9 22.12 11.92 17.96
CA LEU A 9 22.69 13.25 17.72
C LEU A 9 24.23 13.24 17.70
N LEU A 10 24.86 12.47 18.59
CA LEU A 10 26.31 12.25 18.59
C LEU A 10 26.80 11.52 17.33
N LYS A 11 26.08 10.48 16.91
CA LYS A 11 26.40 9.69 15.71
C LYS A 11 26.17 10.48 14.41
N ALA A 12 25.18 11.38 14.41
CA ALA A 12 24.92 12.30 13.30
C ALA A 12 25.91 13.48 13.23
N GLY A 13 26.88 13.57 14.16
CA GLY A 13 27.87 14.65 14.19
C GLY A 13 27.30 16.02 14.60
N LEU A 14 26.05 16.06 15.08
CA LEU A 14 25.35 17.30 15.46
C LEU A 14 25.79 17.83 16.83
N VAL A 15 26.42 17.00 17.67
CA VAL A 15 26.87 17.39 19.02
C VAL A 15 28.21 16.76 19.36
N ASN A 16 29.09 17.53 20.00
CA ASN A 16 30.42 17.06 20.39
C ASN A 16 30.37 16.22 21.69
N GLN A 17 31.21 15.18 21.81
CA GLN A 17 31.19 14.24 22.94
C GLN A 17 31.41 14.92 24.29
N LYS A 18 32.19 16.00 24.31
CA LYS A 18 32.42 16.83 25.51
C LYS A 18 31.13 17.53 25.98
N GLN A 19 30.42 18.18 25.06
CA GLN A 19 29.16 18.88 25.35
C GLN A 19 28.09 17.91 25.84
N ALA A 20 27.95 16.75 25.17
CA ALA A 20 27.05 15.71 25.61
C ALA A 20 27.37 15.30 27.07
N LYS A 21 28.63 14.95 27.37
CA LYS A 21 29.04 14.53 28.73
C LYS A 21 28.77 15.62 29.77
N GLN A 22 29.01 16.89 29.45
CA GLN A 22 28.77 18.02 30.35
C GLN A 22 27.29 18.17 30.71
N VAL A 23 26.40 18.18 29.71
CA VAL A 23 24.94 18.24 29.93
C VAL A 23 24.45 17.06 30.77
N GLY A 24 25.04 15.88 30.62
CA GLY A 24 24.69 14.71 31.43
C GLY A 24 25.04 14.87 32.92
N LYS A 25 26.21 15.46 33.21
CA LYS A 25 26.67 15.73 34.58
C LYS A 25 25.83 16.83 35.24
N GLU A 26 25.51 17.88 34.51
CA GLU A 26 24.65 18.98 34.98
C GLU A 26 23.26 18.46 35.36
N LYS A 27 22.63 17.65 34.49
CA LYS A 27 21.33 17.01 34.80
C LYS A 27 21.38 16.11 36.03
N GLN A 28 22.44 15.33 36.23
CA GLN A 28 22.57 14.52 37.44
C GLN A 28 22.73 15.38 38.71
N LYS A 29 23.44 16.51 38.61
CA LYS A 29 23.62 17.44 39.72
C LYS A 29 22.29 18.10 40.09
N GLU A 30 21.53 18.56 39.10
CA GLU A 30 20.18 19.11 39.29
C GLU A 30 19.23 18.09 39.93
N GLN A 31 19.21 16.85 39.43
CA GLN A 31 18.38 15.79 40.00
C GLN A 31 18.70 15.51 41.48
N ARG A 32 19.98 15.54 41.86
CA ARG A 32 20.41 15.40 43.25
C ARG A 32 19.98 16.58 44.12
N LEU A 33 20.01 17.80 43.59
CA LEU A 33 19.55 19.00 44.31
C LEU A 33 18.03 19.01 44.50
N VAL A 34 17.27 18.59 43.48
CA VAL A 34 15.81 18.41 43.56
C VAL A 34 15.44 17.33 44.58
N HIS A 35 16.13 16.18 44.57
CA HIS A 35 15.85 15.10 45.53
C HIS A 35 16.18 15.48 46.98
N LYS A 36 17.14 16.38 47.18
CA LYS A 36 17.46 16.97 48.49
C LYS A 36 16.53 18.12 48.89
N GLY A 37 15.52 18.45 48.08
CA GLY A 37 14.58 19.54 48.33
C GLY A 37 15.18 20.94 48.19
N GLN A 38 16.38 21.07 47.61
CA GLN A 38 17.09 22.34 47.45
C GLN A 38 16.80 23.05 46.12
N ALA A 39 16.05 22.40 45.22
CA ALA A 39 15.66 22.96 43.94
C ALA A 39 14.25 22.46 43.54
N GLN A 40 13.47 23.33 42.92
CA GLN A 40 12.14 23.01 42.41
C GLN A 40 12.30 22.31 41.05
N ALA A 41 11.58 21.20 40.84
CA ALA A 41 11.63 20.48 39.57
C ALA A 41 11.08 21.37 38.44
N ASP A 42 11.88 21.60 37.41
CA ASP A 42 11.47 22.38 36.25
C ASP A 42 10.54 21.55 35.34
N ASP A 43 9.23 21.73 35.53
CA ASP A 43 8.19 21.07 34.74
C ASP A 43 7.98 21.70 33.35
N SER A 44 8.63 22.83 33.06
CA SER A 44 8.55 23.48 31.74
C SER A 44 9.19 22.61 30.65
N GLN A 45 10.35 22.02 30.94
CA GLN A 45 11.08 21.11 30.06
C GLN A 45 10.27 19.83 29.76
N LYS A 46 9.55 19.30 30.76
CA LYS A 46 8.70 18.12 30.57
C LYS A 46 7.50 18.42 29.67
N ARG A 47 6.86 19.57 29.86
CA ARG A 47 5.74 20.02 29.01
C ARG A 47 6.20 20.24 27.57
N ALA A 48 7.28 20.96 27.35
CA ALA A 48 7.85 21.17 26.01
C ALA A 48 8.26 19.84 25.33
N ALA A 49 8.80 18.89 26.09
CA ALA A 49 9.13 17.57 25.56
C ALA A 49 7.88 16.76 25.19
N GLN A 50 6.81 16.83 25.98
CA GLN A 50 5.53 16.18 25.68
C GLN A 50 4.87 16.79 24.43
N GLU A 51 4.88 18.11 24.29
CA GLU A 51 4.38 18.82 23.12
C GLU A 51 5.16 18.44 21.86
N ALA A 52 6.50 18.43 21.92
CA ALA A 52 7.34 18.02 20.81
C ALA A 52 7.14 16.54 20.42
N MET A 53 6.90 15.65 21.39
CA MET A 53 6.56 14.25 21.10
C MET A 53 5.19 14.13 20.43
N ALA A 54 4.19 14.90 20.88
CA ALA A 54 2.86 14.91 20.28
C ALA A 54 2.89 15.43 18.83
N GLU A 55 3.69 16.46 18.55
CA GLU A 55 3.87 16.96 17.18
C GLU A 55 4.55 15.95 16.25
N LYS A 56 5.56 15.23 16.75
CA LYS A 56 6.21 14.16 15.98
C LYS A 56 5.25 13.02 15.68
N ALA A 57 4.47 12.58 16.68
CA ALA A 57 3.48 11.54 16.51
C ALA A 57 2.45 11.89 15.42
N LYS A 58 1.99 13.16 15.38
CA LYS A 58 1.07 13.64 14.32
C LYS A 58 1.72 13.59 12.93
N ARG A 59 2.97 14.03 12.80
CA ARG A 59 3.70 13.97 11.52
C ARG A 59 3.95 12.54 11.05
N ASP A 60 4.33 11.65 11.97
CA ASP A 60 4.59 10.25 11.67
C ASP A 60 3.31 9.51 11.25
N GLN A 61 2.16 9.83 11.87
CA GLN A 61 0.86 9.29 11.47
C GLN A 61 0.50 9.66 10.03
N GLU A 62 0.69 10.92 9.64
CA GLU A 62 0.40 11.38 8.28
C GLU A 62 1.31 10.71 7.24
N LEU A 63 2.61 10.61 7.53
CA LEU A 63 3.55 9.92 6.65
C LEU A 63 3.21 8.42 6.51
N ASN A 64 2.82 7.76 7.59
CA ASN A 64 2.41 6.36 7.56
C ASN A 64 1.14 6.15 6.73
N ARG A 65 0.16 7.06 6.84
CA ARG A 65 -1.07 7.00 6.04
C ARG A 65 -0.75 7.04 4.54
N GLN A 66 0.10 7.97 4.11
CA GLN A 66 0.51 8.07 2.71
C GLN A 66 1.29 6.83 2.21
N GLN A 67 2.08 6.20 3.07
CA GLN A 67 2.77 4.96 2.74
C GLN A 67 1.80 3.79 2.63
N GLN A 68 0.84 3.68 3.55
CA GLN A 68 -0.19 2.64 3.53
C GLN A 68 -1.03 2.72 2.25
N GLU A 69 -1.48 3.92 1.85
CA GLU A 69 -2.25 4.10 0.62
C GLU A 69 -1.49 3.63 -0.63
N LYS A 70 -0.18 3.92 -0.71
CA LYS A 70 0.67 3.44 -1.81
C LYS A 70 0.84 1.92 -1.80
N VAL A 71 1.00 1.32 -0.63
CA VAL A 71 1.13 -0.14 -0.46
C VAL A 71 -0.18 -0.83 -0.85
N GLU A 72 -1.33 -0.30 -0.43
CA GLU A 72 -2.64 -0.85 -0.79
C GLU A 72 -2.93 -0.80 -2.29
N GLN A 73 -2.59 0.31 -2.96
CA GLN A 73 -2.74 0.42 -4.41
C GLN A 73 -1.87 -0.62 -5.13
N LYS A 74 -0.63 -0.82 -4.67
CA LYS A 74 0.25 -1.87 -5.20
C LYS A 74 -0.31 -3.27 -4.92
N ALA A 75 -0.85 -3.51 -3.73
CA ALA A 75 -1.46 -4.79 -3.37
C ALA A 75 -2.69 -5.10 -4.25
N ARG A 76 -3.60 -4.13 -4.45
CA ARG A 76 -4.77 -4.29 -5.34
C ARG A 76 -4.36 -4.60 -6.78
N THR A 77 -3.40 -3.84 -7.33
CA THR A 77 -2.93 -4.06 -8.70
C THR A 77 -2.23 -5.42 -8.85
N ALA A 78 -1.45 -5.84 -7.86
CA ALA A 78 -0.84 -7.17 -7.84
C ALA A 78 -1.89 -8.28 -7.78
N GLN A 79 -2.91 -8.13 -6.93
CA GLN A 79 -4.02 -9.09 -6.81
C GLN A 79 -4.77 -9.25 -8.14
N VAL A 80 -5.08 -8.15 -8.83
CA VAL A 80 -5.73 -8.17 -10.15
C VAL A 80 -4.82 -8.86 -11.17
N LYS A 81 -3.53 -8.54 -11.21
CA LYS A 81 -2.57 -9.21 -12.11
C LYS A 81 -2.51 -10.72 -11.85
N GLN A 82 -2.43 -11.13 -10.59
CA GLN A 82 -2.39 -12.53 -10.22
C GLN A 82 -3.67 -13.26 -10.65
N LEU A 83 -4.84 -12.64 -10.47
CA LEU A 83 -6.11 -13.21 -10.95
C LEU A 83 -6.13 -13.37 -12.47
N ILE A 84 -5.62 -12.36 -13.20
CA ILE A 84 -5.50 -12.42 -14.66
C ILE A 84 -4.56 -13.54 -15.07
N GLU A 85 -3.39 -13.67 -14.44
CA GLU A 85 -2.40 -14.69 -14.77
C GLU A 85 -2.91 -16.10 -14.51
N VAL A 86 -3.53 -16.34 -13.35
CA VAL A 86 -4.11 -17.65 -12.99
C VAL A 86 -5.28 -18.00 -13.91
N SER A 87 -6.10 -17.01 -14.30
CA SER A 87 -7.24 -17.22 -15.20
C SER A 87 -6.85 -17.16 -16.68
N ARG A 88 -5.57 -16.91 -17.00
CA ARG A 88 -5.12 -16.70 -18.37
C ARG A 88 -5.17 -18.03 -19.12
N LEU A 89 -6.04 -18.09 -20.11
CA LEU A 89 -6.04 -19.21 -21.05
C LEU A 89 -4.78 -19.12 -21.96
N PRO A 90 -4.11 -20.24 -22.25
CA PRO A 90 -2.98 -20.27 -23.16
C PRO A 90 -3.39 -19.72 -24.53
N LYS A 91 -2.47 -19.02 -25.20
CA LYS A 91 -2.70 -18.52 -26.55
C LYS A 91 -2.88 -19.73 -27.47
N LEU A 92 -4.09 -19.89 -28.01
CA LEU A 92 -4.38 -20.89 -29.02
C LEU A 92 -3.66 -20.49 -30.30
N ILE A 93 -2.74 -21.34 -30.76
CA ILE A 93 -2.12 -21.24 -32.09
C ILE A 93 -3.00 -22.07 -33.01
N THR A 94 -4.13 -21.49 -33.44
CA THR A 94 -5.09 -22.13 -34.33
C THR A 94 -5.40 -21.19 -35.49
N GLU A 95 -5.51 -21.74 -36.70
CA GLU A 95 -5.90 -20.98 -37.90
C GLU A 95 -7.40 -20.64 -37.94
N ASP A 96 -8.16 -21.23 -37.02
CA ASP A 96 -9.58 -20.98 -36.81
C ASP A 96 -9.83 -19.73 -35.96
N TYR A 97 -10.53 -18.75 -36.54
CA TYR A 97 -10.88 -17.49 -35.88
C TYR A 97 -12.39 -17.36 -35.66
N TYR A 98 -12.79 -16.89 -34.48
CA TYR A 98 -14.16 -16.46 -34.19
C TYR A 98 -14.27 -14.94 -34.21
N ASN A 99 -15.26 -14.42 -34.94
CA ASN A 99 -15.51 -12.99 -35.06
C ASN A 99 -16.64 -12.60 -34.10
N PHE A 100 -16.44 -11.54 -33.32
CA PHE A 100 -17.46 -10.98 -32.45
C PHE A 100 -17.47 -9.46 -32.54
N VAL A 101 -18.62 -8.86 -32.26
CA VAL A 101 -18.79 -7.41 -32.21
C VAL A 101 -18.66 -6.97 -30.77
N ASP A 102 -17.71 -6.08 -30.51
CA ASP A 102 -17.52 -5.43 -29.22
C ASP A 102 -17.37 -3.93 -29.46
N ASP A 103 -18.25 -3.16 -28.81
CA ASP A 103 -18.33 -1.70 -28.93
C ASP A 103 -18.25 -1.18 -30.38
N LYS A 104 -19.11 -1.72 -31.24
CA LYS A 104 -19.24 -1.42 -32.68
C LYS A 104 -18.02 -1.77 -33.55
N LYS A 105 -17.00 -2.44 -33.01
CA LYS A 105 -15.84 -2.94 -33.77
C LYS A 105 -15.86 -4.45 -33.84
N VAL A 106 -15.57 -5.01 -35.02
CA VAL A 106 -15.40 -6.46 -35.19
C VAL A 106 -13.99 -6.84 -34.72
N LYS A 107 -13.91 -7.72 -33.73
CA LYS A 107 -12.65 -8.28 -33.21
C LYS A 107 -12.61 -9.79 -33.49
N ARG A 108 -11.40 -10.34 -33.64
CA ARG A 108 -11.17 -11.76 -33.94
C ARG A 108 -10.34 -12.40 -32.84
N ILE A 109 -10.72 -13.58 -32.38
CA ILE A 109 -9.96 -14.39 -31.41
C ILE A 109 -9.73 -15.80 -31.99
N PRO A 110 -8.51 -16.35 -31.88
CA PRO A 110 -8.25 -17.74 -32.26
C PRO A 110 -9.01 -18.69 -31.33
N VAL A 111 -9.77 -19.61 -31.91
CA VAL A 111 -10.60 -20.58 -31.18
C VAL A 111 -10.26 -22.01 -31.62
N ASN A 112 -10.26 -22.96 -30.67
CA ASN A 112 -10.26 -24.38 -31.01
C ASN A 112 -11.71 -24.89 -31.11
N ALA A 113 -11.91 -26.09 -31.67
CA ALA A 113 -13.23 -26.68 -31.88
C ALA A 113 -14.07 -26.78 -30.58
N MET A 114 -13.42 -27.04 -29.44
CA MET A 114 -14.06 -27.11 -28.12
C MET A 114 -14.57 -25.74 -27.65
N VAL A 115 -13.76 -24.68 -27.80
CA VAL A 115 -14.10 -23.30 -27.44
C VAL A 115 -15.18 -22.75 -28.36
N ARG A 116 -15.15 -23.08 -29.66
CA ARG A 116 -16.20 -22.71 -30.63
C ARG A 116 -17.55 -23.27 -30.21
N ASN A 117 -17.62 -24.56 -29.89
CA ASN A 117 -18.86 -25.21 -29.45
C ASN A 117 -19.38 -24.62 -28.13
N LYS A 118 -18.49 -24.40 -27.14
CA LYS A 118 -18.86 -23.79 -25.85
C LYS A 118 -19.31 -22.33 -25.99
N ALA A 119 -18.70 -21.55 -26.89
CA ALA A 119 -19.12 -20.19 -27.20
C ALA A 119 -20.50 -20.19 -27.86
N GLN A 120 -20.72 -21.05 -28.86
CA GLN A 120 -22.03 -21.21 -29.50
C GLN A 120 -23.13 -21.58 -28.49
N GLN A 121 -22.87 -22.47 -27.54
CA GLN A 121 -23.83 -22.85 -26.50
C GLN A 121 -24.11 -21.72 -25.48
N ARG A 122 -23.08 -20.99 -25.02
CA ARG A 122 -23.24 -19.91 -24.05
C ARG A 122 -23.96 -18.67 -24.61
N PHE A 123 -23.77 -18.37 -25.90
CA PHE A 123 -24.47 -17.26 -26.55
C PHE A 123 -25.89 -17.60 -27.01
N THR A 124 -26.24 -18.89 -27.11
CA THR A 124 -27.59 -19.35 -27.47
C THR A 124 -28.50 -19.52 -26.25
N GLY A 125 -27.95 -19.72 -25.05
CA GLY A 125 -28.73 -19.83 -23.80
C GLY A 125 -29.46 -18.56 -23.34
N HIS A 126 -29.15 -17.39 -23.92
CA HIS A 126 -29.81 -16.10 -23.61
C HIS A 126 -30.49 -15.44 -24.81
N ARG A 127 -30.63 -16.12 -25.94
CA ARG A 127 -31.49 -15.63 -27.03
C ARG A 127 -32.87 -16.26 -26.90
N SER A 128 -33.82 -15.45 -26.43
CA SER A 128 -35.26 -15.74 -26.54
C SER A 128 -35.59 -16.38 -27.90
N PRO A 129 -36.44 -17.41 -27.94
CA PRO A 129 -36.85 -18.07 -29.17
C PRO A 129 -37.89 -17.21 -29.89
N ARG A 130 -37.46 -16.14 -30.56
CA ARG A 130 -38.33 -15.33 -31.42
C ARG A 130 -37.74 -15.12 -32.81
N TRP A 131 -37.14 -16.14 -33.39
CA TRP A 131 -36.93 -16.22 -34.85
C TRP A 131 -37.02 -17.69 -35.26
N ARG A 132 -38.21 -18.28 -35.09
CA ARG A 132 -38.59 -19.53 -35.75
C ARG A 132 -39.25 -19.15 -37.08
N LEU A 133 -38.66 -19.64 -38.17
CA LEU A 133 -39.32 -20.01 -39.43
C LEU A 133 -40.28 -18.98 -40.04
N ARG A 134 -39.82 -18.34 -41.11
CA ARG A 134 -40.70 -17.98 -42.23
C ARG A 134 -40.00 -18.35 -43.54
N ASP A 135 -39.85 -19.64 -43.76
CA ASP A 135 -40.10 -20.20 -45.08
C ASP A 135 -41.61 -20.37 -45.18
N HIS A 136 -42.22 -19.83 -46.24
CA HIS A 136 -43.30 -20.44 -47.01
C HIS A 136 -43.55 -19.61 -48.28
N SER A 137 -43.56 -20.33 -49.40
CA SER A 137 -43.95 -20.01 -50.79
C SER A 137 -42.91 -19.34 -51.67
#